data_AF-A0A932M9X2-F1
#
_entry.id   AF-A0A932M9X2-F1
#
_cell.length_a   1.000
_cell.length_b   1.000
_cell.length_c   1.000
_cell.angle_alpha   90.00
_cell.angle_beta   90.00
_cell.angle_gamma   90.00
#
_symmetry.space_group_name_H-M   'P 1'
#
loop_
_entity.id
_entity.type
_entity.pdbx_description
1 polymer ?
#
loop_
_entity_poly.entity_id
_entity_poly.type
_entity_poly.pdbx_seq_one_letter_code
_entity_poly.pdbx_strand_id
1 'polypeptide(L)'
;LLTVKFLLSYATRPLHIFGLVGLISGALGFLIAVYLTIGKIFYQLDIGGRPLLLLAVLLIVIGFQFVTMGLLGEMLARTYHESQDKPIYVIKEILDERKLA
;
A
#
# COMPACT_ATOMS: atom_id res chain seq x y z
N LEU A 1 5.85 0.68 -21.12
CA LEU A 1 4.44 1.16 -21.13
C LEU A 1 3.68 0.80 -19.84
N LEU A 2 3.78 -0.44 -19.34
CA LEU A 2 3.08 -0.87 -18.11
C LEU A 2 3.42 -0.03 -16.86
N THR A 3 4.71 0.27 -16.65
CA THR A 3 5.20 1.13 -15.56
C THR A 3 4.61 2.54 -15.58
N VAL A 4 4.53 3.17 -16.77
CA VAL A 4 3.96 4.51 -16.92
C VAL A 4 2.46 4.49 -16.63
N LYS A 5 1.73 3.48 -17.12
CA LYS A 5 0.30 3.33 -16.87
C LYS A 5 -0.01 3.06 -15.40
N PHE A 6 0.82 2.26 -14.73
CA PHE A 6 0.73 2.00 -13.29
C PHE A 6 0.95 3.28 -12.47
N LEU A 7 2.01 4.04 -12.77
CA LEU A 7 2.29 5.31 -12.11
C LEU A 7 1.15 6.31 -12.33
N LEU A 8 0.66 6.47 -13.56
CA LEU A 8 -0.40 7.44 -13.85
C LEU A 8 -1.76 7.08 -13.24
N SER A 9 -2.14 5.80 -13.19
CA SER A 9 -3.43 5.39 -12.61
C SER A 9 -3.43 5.27 -11.09
N TYR A 10 -2.29 4.96 -10.46
CA TYR A 10 -2.23 4.58 -9.05
C TYR A 10 -1.36 5.48 -8.17
N ALA A 11 -0.61 6.42 -8.73
CA ALA A 11 0.16 7.39 -7.93
C ALA A 11 -0.73 8.27 -7.03
N THR A 12 -2.02 8.39 -7.33
CA THR A 12 -2.97 9.16 -6.51
C THR A 12 -3.60 8.36 -5.37
N ARG A 13 -3.62 7.02 -5.46
CA ARG A 13 -4.23 6.11 -4.46
C ARG A 13 -3.49 4.77 -4.35
N PRO A 14 -2.22 4.77 -3.91
CA PRO A 14 -1.39 3.57 -3.86
C PRO A 14 -1.88 2.51 -2.85
N LEU A 15 -2.66 2.89 -1.83
CA LEU A 15 -3.29 1.95 -0.89
C LEU A 15 -4.21 0.94 -1.59
N HIS A 16 -4.84 1.30 -2.70
CA HIS A 16 -5.81 0.41 -3.35
C HIS A 16 -5.14 -0.85 -3.94
N ILE A 17 -3.91 -0.73 -4.45
CA ILE A 17 -3.16 -1.89 -4.98
C ILE A 17 -2.46 -2.63 -3.84
N PHE A 18 -1.58 -1.92 -3.13
CA PHE A 18 -0.74 -2.57 -2.13
C PHE A 18 -1.57 -3.05 -0.94
N GLY A 19 -2.60 -2.30 -0.54
CA GLY A 19 -3.55 -2.72 0.49
C GLY A 19 -4.34 -3.96 0.08
N LEU A 20 -4.83 -4.05 -1.16
CA LEU A 20 -5.57 -5.24 -1.62
C LEU A 20 -4.66 -6.49 -1.67
N VAL A 21 -3.47 -6.36 -2.25
CA VAL A 21 -2.48 -7.45 -2.31
C VAL A 21 -2.06 -7.87 -0.89
N GLY A 22 -1.83 -6.89 -0.02
CA GLY A 22 -1.49 -7.13 1.38
C GLY A 22 -2.60 -7.84 2.15
N LEU A 23 -3.86 -7.44 1.94
CA LEU A 23 -5.02 -8.07 2.56
C LEU A 23 -5.21 -9.51 2.08
N ILE A 24 -5.08 -9.78 0.78
CA ILE A 24 -5.18 -11.13 0.23
C ILE A 24 -4.05 -12.02 0.78
N SER A 25 -2.81 -11.54 0.77
CA SER A 25 -1.67 -12.27 1.34
C SER A 25 -1.86 -12.56 2.82
N GLY A 26 -2.24 -11.55 3.60
CA GLY A 26 -2.48 -11.70 5.04
C GLY A 26 -3.63 -12.65 5.35
N ALA A 27 -4.73 -12.58 4.59
CA ALA A 27 -5.87 -13.48 4.72
C ALA A 27 -5.47 -14.94 4.42
N LEU A 28 -4.71 -15.18 3.35
CA LEU A 28 -4.19 -16.52 3.03
C LEU A 28 -3.27 -17.04 4.13
N GLY A 29 -2.34 -16.22 4.62
CA GLY A 29 -1.45 -16.59 5.72
C GLY A 29 -2.24 -16.91 7.01
N PHE A 30 -3.27 -16.12 7.31
CA PHE A 30 -4.15 -16.34 8.46
C PHE A 30 -4.95 -17.65 8.32
N LEU A 31 -5.52 -17.94 7.15
CA LEU A 31 -6.24 -19.21 6.91
C LEU A 31 -5.33 -20.43 7.10
N ILE A 32 -4.10 -20.37 6.59
CA ILE A 32 -3.12 -21.44 6.78
C ILE A 32 -2.75 -21.58 8.27
N ALA A 33 -2.56 -20.46 8.98
CA ALA A 33 -2.28 -20.47 10.41
C ALA A 33 -3.43 -21.07 11.23
N VAL A 34 -4.68 -20.76 10.90
CA VAL A 34 -5.88 -21.35 11.53
C VAL A 34 -5.94 -22.85 11.27
N TYR A 35 -5.74 -23.27 10.02
CA TYR A 35 -5.69 -24.69 9.65
C TYR A 35 -4.63 -25.46 10.46
N LEU A 36 -3.41 -24.93 10.57
CA LEU A 36 -2.34 -25.54 11.35
C LEU A 36 -2.64 -25.55 12.86
N THR A 37 -3.26 -24.48 13.37
CA THR A 37 -3.66 -24.38 14.78
C THR A 37 -4.70 -25.43 15.15
N ILE A 38 -5.71 -25.64 14.30
CA ILE A 38 -6.72 -26.71 14.46
C ILE A 38 -6.03 -28.08 14.45
N GLY A 39 -5.11 -28.30 13.49
CA GLY A 39 -4.30 -29.51 13.42
C GLY A 39 -3.52 -29.80 14.71
N LYS A 40 -2.90 -28.77 15.29
CA LYS A 40 -2.11 -28.91 16.52
C LYS A 40 -2.96 -29.20 17.74
N ILE A 41 -4.09 -28.50 17.91
CA ILE A 41 -4.93 -28.62 19.11
C ILE A 41 -5.73 -29.93 19.11
N PHE A 42 -6.37 -30.27 17.99
CA PHE A 42 -7.29 -31.41 17.94
C PHE A 42 -6.61 -32.73 17.58
N TYR A 43 -5.53 -32.68 16.78
CA TYR A 43 -4.86 -33.89 16.28
C TYR A 43 -3.44 -34.07 16.81
N GLN A 44 -2.98 -33.18 17.71
CA GLN A 44 -1.65 -33.23 18.34
C GLN A 44 -0.52 -33.32 17.30
N LEU A 45 -0.75 -32.78 16.11
CA LEU A 45 0.20 -32.79 15.01
C LEU A 45 1.38 -31.88 15.34
N ASP A 46 2.59 -32.38 15.11
CA ASP A 46 3.77 -31.52 15.12
C ASP A 46 3.77 -30.63 13.87
N ILE A 47 3.87 -29.33 14.11
CA ILE A 47 3.86 -28.28 13.09
C ILE A 47 5.20 -27.53 13.01
N GLY A 48 6.10 -27.73 13.99
CA GLY A 48 7.32 -26.93 14.11
C GLY A 48 8.28 -27.08 12.93
N GLY A 49 8.36 -28.29 12.36
CA GLY A 49 9.22 -28.58 11.21
C GLY A 49 8.54 -28.39 9.84
N ARG A 50 7.26 -27.99 9.79
CA ARG A 50 6.52 -27.92 8.52
C ARG A 50 6.79 -26.59 7.80
N PRO A 51 7.27 -26.60 6.53
CA PRO A 51 7.46 -25.37 5.75
C PRO A 51 6.20 -24.52 5.64
N LEU A 52 5.02 -25.14 5.75
CA LEU A 52 3.72 -24.49 5.73
C LEU A 52 3.53 -23.47 6.88
N LEU A 53 4.13 -23.72 8.06
CA LEU A 53 4.07 -22.79 9.18
C LEU A 53 4.87 -21.51 8.87
N LEU A 54 6.09 -21.68 8.33
CA LEU A 54 6.91 -20.56 7.88
C LEU A 54 6.21 -19.76 6.77
N LEU A 55 5.58 -20.44 5.81
CA LEU A 55 4.81 -19.79 4.76
C LEU A 55 3.64 -18.97 5.33
N ALA A 56 2.91 -19.50 6.31
CA ALA A 56 1.81 -18.80 6.96
C ALA A 56 2.28 -17.48 7.61
N VAL A 57 3.35 -17.55 8.41
CA VAL A 57 3.95 -16.39 9.07
C VAL A 57 4.48 -15.40 8.03
N LEU A 58 5.18 -15.89 6.99
CA LEU A 58 5.73 -15.06 5.92
C LEU A 58 4.62 -14.29 5.20
N LEU A 59 3.51 -14.94 4.83
CA LEU A 59 2.38 -14.31 4.15
C LEU A 59 1.69 -13.26 5.02
N ILE A 60 1.61 -13.48 6.33
CA ILE A 60 1.07 -12.49 7.29
C ILE A 60 1.99 -11.27 7.37
N VAL A 61 3.30 -11.47 7.52
CA VAL A 61 4.29 -10.38 7.62
C VAL A 61 4.34 -9.57 6.33
N ILE A 62 4.40 -10.24 5.17
CA ILE A 62 4.36 -9.60 3.86
C ILE A 62 3.03 -8.88 3.65
N GLY A 63 1.92 -9.49 4.05
CA GLY A 63 0.59 -8.86 3.98
C GLY A 63 0.54 -7.53 4.73
N PHE A 64 1.04 -7.54 5.97
CA PHE A 64 1.15 -6.34 6.79
C PHE A 64 2.08 -5.28 6.16
N GLN A 65 3.25 -5.69 5.65
CA GLN A 65 4.18 -4.79 4.97
C GLN A 65 3.58 -4.13 3.73
N PHE A 66 2.79 -4.85 2.94
CA PHE A 66 2.13 -4.27 1.77
C PHE A 66 1.04 -3.27 2.15
N VAL A 67 0.24 -3.56 3.19
CA VAL A 67 -0.76 -2.60 3.69
C VAL A 67 -0.08 -1.32 4.18
N THR A 68 0.98 -1.43 4.97
CA THR A 68 1.71 -0.26 5.48
C THR A 68 2.37 0.52 4.36
N MET A 69 2.97 -0.15 3.37
CA MET A 69 3.57 0.51 2.21
C MET A 69 2.51 1.26 1.36
N GLY A 70 1.31 0.68 1.22
CA GLY A 70 0.19 1.34 0.56
C GLY A 70 -0.24 2.62 1.28
N LEU A 71 -0.36 2.56 2.61
CA LEU A 71 -0.70 3.72 3.44
C LEU A 71 0.38 4.81 3.35
N LEU A 72 1.66 4.43 3.50
CA LEU A 72 2.79 5.35 3.38
C LEU A 72 2.82 6.02 2.00
N GLY A 73 2.61 5.23 0.93
CA GLY A 73 2.51 5.77 -0.42
C GLY A 73 1.41 6.82 -0.54
N GLU A 74 0.26 6.60 0.10
CA GLU A 74 -0.88 7.53 -0.01
C GLU A 74 -0.62 8.81 0.77
N MET A 75 0.02 8.70 1.94
CA MET A 75 0.49 9.86 2.69
C MET A 75 1.50 10.67 1.88
N LEU A 76 2.51 10.02 1.30
CA LEU A 76 3.52 10.67 0.46
C LEU A 76 2.90 11.35 -0.75
N ALA A 77 1.94 10.71 -1.42
CA ALA A 77 1.24 11.29 -2.56
C ALA A 77 0.45 12.55 -2.16
N ARG A 78 -0.24 12.53 -1.01
CA ARG A 78 -0.96 13.69 -0.48
C ARG A 78 -0.01 14.82 -0.12
N THR A 79 1.04 14.53 0.65
CA THR A 79 2.06 15.51 1.00
C THR A 79 2.73 16.11 -0.23
N TYR A 80 3.02 15.30 -1.26
CA TYR A 80 3.61 15.81 -2.51
C TYR A 80 2.66 16.79 -3.23
N HIS A 81 1.37 16.46 -3.35
CA HIS A 81 0.40 17.33 -4.01
C HIS A 81 0.13 18.61 -3.21
N GLU A 82 0.09 18.51 -1.88
CA GLU A 82 -0.10 19.64 -0.97
C GLU A 82 1.13 20.56 -0.93
N SER A 83 2.34 19.99 -0.98
CA SER A 83 3.61 20.76 -1.03
C SER A 83 3.90 21.37 -2.40
N GLN A 84 3.20 20.94 -3.46
CA GLN A 84 3.43 21.49 -4.80
C GLN A 84 2.90 22.92 -4.94
N ASP A 85 2.04 23.40 -4.02
CA ASP A 85 1.62 24.80 -3.81
C ASP A 85 1.59 25.65 -5.10
N LYS A 86 1.04 25.06 -6.18
CA LYS A 86 1.08 25.67 -7.50
C LYS A 86 0.03 26.77 -7.52
N PRO A 87 0.39 28.01 -7.91
CA PRO A 87 -0.57 29.08 -8.02
C PRO A 87 -1.70 28.65 -8.96
N ILE A 88 -2.94 28.94 -8.56
CA ILE A 88 -4.18 28.58 -9.28
C ILE A 88 -4.20 29.17 -10.71
N TYR A 89 -3.36 30.15 -10.98
CA TYR A 89 -3.22 30.80 -12.27
C TYR A 89 -1.77 31.11 -12.60
N VAL A 90 -1.46 31.05 -13.90
CA VAL A 90 -0.21 31.56 -14.47
C VAL A 90 -0.57 32.88 -15.15
N ILE A 91 -0.04 34.00 -14.65
CA ILE A 91 -0.25 35.31 -15.29
C ILE A 91 0.52 35.28 -16.62
N LYS A 92 -0.21 35.35 -17.74
CA LYS A 92 0.39 35.37 -19.07
C LYS A 92 0.87 36.77 -19.47
N GLU A 93 0.15 37.81 -19.07
CA GLU A 93 0.48 39.22 -19.34
C GLU A 93 -0.36 40.12 -18.42
N ILE A 94 0.24 41.19 -17.87
CA ILE A 94 -0.46 42.21 -17.07
C ILE A 94 -0.66 43.43 -17.96
N LEU A 95 -1.90 43.81 -18.21
CA LEU A 95 -2.28 44.87 -19.17
C LEU A 95 -2.53 46.25 -18.51
N ASP A 96 -2.28 46.43 -17.21
CA ASP A 96 -2.47 47.71 -16.51
C ASP A 96 -1.19 48.14 -15.76
N GLU A 97 -0.61 49.28 -16.17
CA GLU A 97 0.58 49.93 -15.58
C GLU A 97 0.22 50.94 -14.48
N ARG A 98 -0.78 50.66 -13.64
CA ARG A 98 -0.99 51.49 -12.45
C ARG A 98 -0.01 51.11 -11.35
N LYS A 99 1.13 51.80 -11.38
CA LYS A 99 2.15 51.91 -10.32
C LYS A 99 1.52 51.78 -8.93
N LEU A 100 1.89 50.70 -8.24
CA LEU A 100 1.77 50.61 -6.79
C LEU A 100 2.78 51.59 -6.20
N ALA A 101 2.27 52.73 -5.75
CA ALA A 101 2.97 53.67 -4.87
C ALA A 101 2.93 53.14 -3.43
#